data_AF-A0A3T0L195-F1
#
_entry.id   AF-A0A3T0L195-F1
#
_cell.length_a   1.000
_cell.length_b   1.000
_cell.length_c   1.000
_cell.angle_alpha   90.00
_cell.angle_beta   90.00
_cell.angle_gamma   90.00
#
_symmetry.space_group_name_H-M   'P 1'
#
loop_
_entity.id
_entity.type
_entity.pdbx_description
1 polymer ?
#
loop_
_entity_poly.entity_id
_entity_poly.type
_entity_poly.pdbx_seq_one_letter_code
_entity_poly.pdbx_strand_id
1 'polypeptide(L)'
;MRYLIITLLTSFIFASNLIIQYPNLKKEYYENQIINLDVKVITPKEMNLTFIPPLGSDINITKTNKFIYNVHLKYKNDNEIKNFFIIGKNTYKQITLSDLYKSVPLTKVKNFCNVLADKLNISNPISSEYDKNHNMVSFTINAKNANLKDFTLHLKDENLTLVSANKATYFGLVGKDKKKIIFYYFNTQNDNFQKISIPINIKEQTISTQTDLNPEENTIFTPVNILILSFIAFLIIVFLVYQKIWLLIPPILLSALLIYMNLPKGEAFLARGTKIYILPTINSTVFYIAPIGTKVEILKKEKHYTKVKINNKIGWVKNEDIK
;
A
#
# COMPACT_ATOMS: atom_id res chain seq x y z
N MET A 1 83.79 19.55 -1.18
CA MET A 1 83.03 20.69 -0.61
C MET A 1 81.87 20.99 -1.56
N ARG A 2 80.62 20.88 -1.07
CA ARG A 2 79.63 21.98 -0.92
C ARG A 2 79.13 22.56 -2.26
N TYR A 3 77.85 22.58 -2.64
CA TYR A 3 76.58 22.13 -2.04
C TYR A 3 75.59 21.85 -3.19
N LEU A 4 74.80 20.80 -3.01
CA LEU A 4 73.58 20.50 -3.75
C LEU A 4 72.47 21.42 -3.20
N ILE A 5 72.00 22.39 -3.98
CA ILE A 5 70.81 23.18 -3.62
C ILE A 5 69.59 22.41 -4.11
N ILE A 6 69.02 21.60 -3.21
CA ILE A 6 67.65 21.09 -3.34
C ILE A 6 66.74 22.20 -2.85
N THR A 7 66.13 22.95 -3.75
CA THR A 7 64.96 23.78 -3.44
C THR A 7 63.75 22.85 -3.33
N LEU A 8 63.54 22.29 -2.13
CA LEU A 8 62.28 21.67 -1.75
C LEU A 8 61.28 22.79 -1.44
N LEU A 9 60.63 23.32 -2.48
CA LEU A 9 59.51 24.25 -2.29
C LEU A 9 58.30 23.43 -1.83
N THR A 10 58.21 23.19 -0.52
CA THR A 10 57.00 22.64 0.09
C THR A 10 55.90 23.69 0.02
N SER A 11 55.15 23.69 -1.07
CA SER A 11 53.85 24.34 -1.10
C SER A 11 52.92 23.54 -0.17
N PHE A 12 52.87 23.93 1.10
CA PHE A 12 51.75 23.58 1.99
C PHE A 12 50.50 24.30 1.47
N ILE A 13 49.94 23.78 0.38
CA ILE A 13 48.55 24.03 0.03
C ILE A 13 47.77 23.29 1.11
N PHE A 14 47.21 24.03 2.08
CA PHE A 14 46.21 23.50 3.00
C PHE A 14 44.98 23.08 2.18
N ALA A 15 45.03 21.87 1.62
CA ALA A 15 43.87 21.27 1.02
C ALA A 15 42.99 20.77 2.17
N SER A 16 41.85 21.43 2.38
CA SER A 16 40.76 20.96 3.25
C SER A 16 40.08 19.74 2.63
N ASN A 17 40.86 18.73 2.24
CA ASN A 17 40.38 17.61 1.47
C ASN A 17 39.72 16.62 2.42
N LEU A 18 38.41 16.50 2.26
CA LEU A 18 37.64 15.40 2.83
C LEU A 18 38.20 14.09 2.29
N ILE A 19 38.39 13.09 3.15
CA ILE A 19 38.66 11.73 2.72
C ILE A 19 37.32 11.03 2.61
N ILE A 20 37.02 10.49 1.42
CA ILE A 20 35.74 9.84 1.12
C ILE A 20 36.02 8.40 0.73
N GLN A 21 35.35 7.47 1.40
CA GLN A 21 35.47 6.04 1.18
C GLN A 21 34.10 5.45 0.87
N TYR A 22 34.08 4.39 0.05
CA TYR A 22 32.86 3.68 -0.35
C TYR A 22 32.99 2.19 0.02
N PRO A 23 32.79 1.82 1.31
CA PRO A 23 33.18 0.50 1.82
C PRO A 23 32.46 -0.67 1.16
N ASN A 24 31.24 -0.47 0.68
CA ASN A 24 30.37 -1.52 0.11
C ASN A 24 30.11 -1.35 -1.40
N LEU A 25 30.87 -0.48 -2.08
CA LEU A 25 30.74 -0.24 -3.51
C LEU A 25 31.17 -1.47 -4.31
N LYS A 26 30.30 -1.93 -5.21
CA LYS A 26 30.61 -2.99 -6.18
C LYS A 26 31.13 -2.38 -7.48
N LYS A 27 31.91 -3.16 -8.23
CA LYS A 27 32.41 -2.75 -9.55
C LYS A 27 31.30 -2.57 -10.58
N GLU A 28 30.27 -3.41 -10.49
CA GLU A 28 29.16 -3.44 -11.44
C GLU A 28 27.82 -3.52 -10.70
N TYR A 29 26.80 -2.87 -11.26
CA TYR A 29 25.41 -2.95 -10.83
C TYR A 29 24.52 -3.09 -12.06
N TYR A 30 23.38 -3.77 -11.92
CA TYR A 30 22.43 -3.88 -13.03
C TYR A 30 21.64 -2.60 -13.22
N GLU A 31 21.27 -2.31 -14.46
CA GLU A 31 20.31 -1.27 -14.76
C GLU A 31 18.99 -1.50 -14.00
N ASN A 32 18.43 -0.42 -13.46
CA ASN A 32 17.25 -0.37 -12.59
C ASN A 32 17.39 -1.03 -11.21
N GLN A 33 18.58 -1.53 -10.84
CA GLN A 33 18.82 -2.05 -9.49
C GLN A 33 18.75 -0.94 -8.43
N ILE A 34 18.20 -1.25 -7.26
CA ILE A 34 18.33 -0.38 -6.09
C ILE A 34 19.71 -0.61 -5.45
N ILE A 35 20.52 0.44 -5.41
CA ILE A 35 21.85 0.47 -4.80
C ILE A 35 21.71 0.99 -3.37
N ASN A 36 22.25 0.24 -2.42
CA ASN A 36 22.51 0.72 -1.05
C ASN A 36 24.01 1.00 -0.95
N LEU A 37 24.38 2.27 -0.90
CA LEU A 37 25.76 2.73 -0.87
C LEU A 37 26.07 3.34 0.49
N ASP A 38 27.12 2.83 1.13
CA ASP A 38 27.68 3.41 2.33
C ASP A 38 28.81 4.34 1.92
N VAL A 39 28.72 5.60 2.36
CA VAL A 39 29.73 6.63 2.13
C VAL A 39 30.29 7.06 3.48
N LYS A 40 31.59 6.81 3.69
CA LYS A 40 32.30 7.25 4.88
C LYS A 40 33.09 8.50 4.56
N VAL A 41 32.77 9.59 5.25
CA VAL A 41 33.38 10.91 5.05
C VAL A 41 34.17 11.27 6.31
N ILE A 42 35.48 11.48 6.15
CA ILE A 42 36.41 11.82 7.21
C ILE A 42 36.90 13.26 6.99
N THR A 43 36.75 14.10 8.02
CA THR A 43 37.14 15.50 7.99
C THR A 43 38.49 15.71 8.70
N PRO A 44 39.37 16.59 8.20
CA PRO A 44 40.66 16.87 8.85
C PRO A 44 40.53 17.69 10.14
N LYS A 45 39.39 18.36 10.33
CA LYS A 45 39.03 19.11 11.55
C LYS A 45 37.54 18.94 11.83
N GLU A 46 37.10 19.34 13.01
CA GLU A 46 35.68 19.35 13.33
C GLU A 46 34.94 20.31 12.38
N MET A 47 34.03 19.76 11.59
CA MET A 47 33.24 20.49 10.60
C MET A 47 31.79 20.05 10.73
N ASN A 48 30.87 20.98 10.47
CA ASN A 48 29.46 20.68 10.27
C ASN A 48 29.22 20.53 8.77
N LEU A 49 28.90 19.31 8.34
CA LEU A 49 28.61 18.97 6.95
C LEU A 49 27.11 18.72 6.76
N THR A 50 26.60 19.23 5.64
CA THR A 50 25.28 18.96 5.10
C THR A 50 25.44 18.07 3.87
N PHE A 51 24.60 17.06 3.76
CA PHE A 51 24.62 16.09 2.66
C PHE A 51 23.32 16.24 1.86
N ILE A 52 23.44 16.47 0.56
CA ILE A 52 22.30 16.57 -0.34
C ILE A 52 22.30 15.32 -1.23
N PRO A 53 21.34 14.41 -1.04
CA PRO A 53 21.23 13.20 -1.83
C PRO A 53 20.67 13.49 -3.24
N PRO A 54 20.89 12.62 -4.23
CA PRO A 54 20.27 12.75 -5.54
C PRO A 54 18.73 12.66 -5.44
N LEU A 55 18.03 13.21 -6.42
CA LEU A 55 16.56 13.20 -6.44
C LEU A 55 16.02 11.75 -6.43
N GLY A 56 14.99 11.51 -5.61
CA GLY A 56 14.33 10.21 -5.52
C GLY A 56 15.12 9.15 -4.74
N SER A 57 16.10 9.56 -3.93
CA SER A 57 16.88 8.68 -3.06
C SER A 57 16.61 8.91 -1.59
N ASP A 58 16.82 7.85 -0.80
CA ASP A 58 16.76 7.93 0.66
C ASP A 58 18.17 8.13 1.22
N ILE A 59 18.29 8.94 2.27
CA ILE A 59 19.56 9.21 2.96
C ILE A 59 19.38 9.03 4.47
N ASN A 60 20.36 8.39 5.10
CA ASN A 60 20.50 8.36 6.55
C ASN A 60 21.95 8.71 6.94
N ILE A 61 22.13 9.69 7.81
CA ILE A 61 23.44 10.21 8.19
C ILE A 61 23.65 9.96 9.68
N THR A 62 24.74 9.29 10.01
CA THR A 62 25.18 9.07 11.40
C THR A 62 26.56 9.65 11.60
N LYS A 63 26.73 10.53 12.59
CA LYS A 63 28.03 11.07 12.98
C LYS A 63 28.64 10.16 14.06
N THR A 64 29.64 9.37 13.70
CA THR A 64 30.28 8.43 14.64
C THR A 64 31.13 9.15 15.68
N ASN A 65 31.84 10.20 15.25
CA ASN A 65 32.60 11.08 16.13
C ASN A 65 32.74 12.47 15.51
N LYS A 66 33.50 13.37 16.14
CA LYS A 66 33.70 14.76 15.67
C LYS A 66 34.22 14.89 14.23
N PHE A 67 34.85 13.84 13.69
CA PHE A 67 35.54 13.86 12.39
C PHE A 67 34.96 12.88 11.36
N ILE A 68 34.06 11.98 11.74
CA ILE A 68 33.60 10.88 10.88
C ILE A 68 32.08 10.89 10.74
N TYR A 69 31.64 10.93 9.48
CA TYR A 69 30.26 10.79 9.05
C TYR A 69 30.10 9.49 8.26
N ASN A 70 29.13 8.67 8.66
CA ASN A 70 28.65 7.54 7.88
C ASN A 70 27.32 7.94 7.23
N VAL A 71 27.27 7.91 5.91
CA VAL A 71 26.09 8.24 5.12
C VAL A 71 25.63 6.99 4.40
N HIS A 72 24.40 6.56 4.67
CA HIS A 72 23.74 5.48 3.96
C HIS A 72 22.84 6.09 2.90
N LEU A 73 23.16 5.85 1.63
CA LEU A 73 22.39 6.29 0.47
C LEU A 73 21.67 5.10 -0.16
N LYS A 74 20.39 5.29 -0.51
CA LYS A 74 19.62 4.31 -1.26
C LYS A 74 18.99 4.94 -2.48
N TYR A 75 19.39 4.50 -3.67
CA TYR A 75 18.95 5.10 -4.93
C TYR A 75 18.84 4.04 -6.03
N LYS A 76 18.11 4.36 -7.10
CA LYS A 76 17.98 3.50 -8.27
C LYS A 76 19.12 3.79 -9.26
N ASN A 77 19.76 2.73 -9.76
CA ASN A 77 20.69 2.80 -10.90
C ASN A 77 19.89 2.92 -12.19
N ASP A 78 19.36 4.10 -12.46
CA ASP A 78 18.71 4.43 -13.72
C ASP A 78 19.69 5.21 -14.62
N ASN A 79 19.25 5.55 -15.83
CA ASN A 79 20.08 6.28 -16.79
C ASN A 79 20.24 7.78 -16.45
N GLU A 80 19.74 8.24 -15.30
CA GLU A 80 19.85 9.64 -14.89
C GLU A 80 21.18 9.88 -14.15
N ILE A 81 21.70 11.10 -14.29
CA ILE A 81 22.91 11.53 -13.57
C ILE A 81 22.56 11.74 -12.09
N LYS A 82 23.09 10.89 -11.22
CA LYS A 82 22.88 10.98 -9.76
C LYS A 82 24.04 11.73 -9.09
N ASN A 83 23.84 13.03 -8.84
CA ASN A 83 24.80 13.85 -8.11
C ASN A 83 24.53 13.83 -6.60
N PHE A 84 25.57 13.58 -5.82
CA PHE A 84 25.60 13.67 -4.37
C PHE A 84 26.49 14.83 -3.94
N PHE A 85 25.98 15.72 -3.09
CA PHE A 85 26.71 16.91 -2.66
C PHE A 85 27.03 16.87 -1.16
N ILE A 86 28.25 17.27 -0.83
CA ILE A 86 28.73 17.46 0.54
C ILE A 86 29.10 18.93 0.68
N ILE A 87 28.41 19.61 1.59
CA ILE A 87 28.54 21.06 1.79
C ILE A 87 28.92 21.33 3.24
N GLY A 88 29.93 22.17 3.44
CA GLY A 88 30.32 22.72 4.72
C GLY A 88 30.71 24.19 4.56
N LYS A 89 30.98 24.89 5.67
CA LYS A 89 31.24 26.34 5.70
C LYS A 89 32.20 26.83 4.59
N ASN A 90 33.29 26.09 4.35
CA ASN A 90 34.27 26.38 3.30
C ASN A 90 34.58 25.12 2.45
N THR A 91 33.65 24.16 2.38
CA THR A 91 33.88 22.89 1.70
C THR A 91 32.71 22.59 0.79
N TYR A 92 32.99 22.33 -0.48
CA TYR A 92 32.01 21.87 -1.43
C TYR A 92 32.59 20.68 -2.19
N LYS A 93 31.88 19.56 -2.19
CA LYS A 93 32.24 18.39 -2.98
C LYS A 93 31.01 17.84 -3.67
N GLN A 94 31.07 17.75 -4.99
CA GLN A 94 30.11 17.02 -5.81
C GLN A 94 30.71 15.66 -6.17
N ILE A 95 29.89 14.61 -6.08
CA ILE A 95 30.21 13.26 -6.51
C ILE A 95 29.11 12.83 -7.46
N THR A 96 29.48 12.48 -8.68
CA THR A 96 28.58 11.83 -9.62
C THR A 96 28.64 10.33 -9.34
N LEU A 97 27.57 9.78 -8.76
CA LEU A 97 27.56 8.40 -8.25
C LEU A 97 27.72 7.38 -9.37
N SER A 98 27.16 7.65 -10.55
CA SER A 98 27.21 6.77 -11.72
C SER A 98 28.63 6.58 -12.28
N ASP A 99 29.58 7.46 -11.96
CA ASP A 99 30.98 7.34 -12.39
C ASP A 99 31.78 6.36 -11.49
N LEU A 100 31.21 5.97 -10.34
CA LEU A 100 31.88 5.11 -9.37
C LEU A 100 31.79 3.62 -9.71
N TYR A 101 30.89 3.24 -10.62
CA TYR A 101 30.63 1.85 -10.99
C TYR A 101 30.19 1.73 -12.45
N LYS A 102 30.20 0.51 -12.99
CA LYS A 102 29.68 0.21 -14.32
C LYS A 102 28.24 -0.29 -14.25
N SER A 103 27.36 0.29 -15.07
CA SER A 103 26.00 -0.21 -15.23
C SER A 103 25.95 -1.34 -16.27
N VAL A 104 25.26 -2.43 -15.95
CA VAL A 104 25.15 -3.62 -16.82
C VAL A 104 23.69 -3.83 -17.22
N PRO A 105 23.37 -3.89 -18.52
CA PRO A 105 22.01 -4.16 -18.97
C PRO A 105 21.62 -5.61 -18.69
N LEU A 106 20.35 -5.83 -18.35
CA LEU A 106 19.81 -7.16 -18.12
C LEU A 106 19.20 -7.73 -19.42
N THR A 107 19.51 -8.99 -19.73
CA THR A 107 18.87 -9.69 -20.84
C THR A 107 17.41 -9.96 -20.51
N LYS A 108 16.48 -9.45 -21.31
CA LYS A 108 15.04 -9.59 -21.06
C LYS A 108 14.59 -11.03 -21.31
N VAL A 109 13.95 -11.64 -20.32
CA VAL A 109 13.30 -12.95 -20.43
C VAL A 109 11.78 -12.80 -20.54
N LYS A 110 11.13 -13.79 -21.16
CA LYS A 110 9.66 -13.83 -21.27
C LYS A 110 9.02 -13.84 -19.87
N ASN A 111 7.98 -13.04 -19.68
CA ASN A 111 7.26 -12.86 -18.41
C ASN A 111 8.15 -12.31 -17.27
N PHE A 112 9.21 -11.56 -17.59
CA PHE A 112 9.92 -10.76 -16.60
C PHE A 112 9.04 -9.62 -16.12
N CYS A 113 8.92 -9.44 -14.79
CA CYS A 113 8.07 -8.41 -14.20
C CYS A 113 8.76 -7.05 -14.02
N ASN A 114 9.94 -6.84 -14.63
CA ASN A 114 10.76 -5.63 -14.51
C ASN A 114 11.28 -5.32 -13.10
N VAL A 115 11.20 -6.27 -12.16
CA VAL A 115 11.73 -6.11 -10.80
C VAL A 115 13.06 -6.83 -10.61
N LEU A 116 14.04 -6.09 -10.11
CA LEU A 116 15.30 -6.52 -9.53
C LEU A 116 15.19 -6.39 -8.01
N ALA A 117 15.47 -7.46 -7.28
CA ALA A 117 15.34 -7.48 -5.83
C ALA A 117 16.30 -8.48 -5.19
N ASP A 118 16.71 -8.23 -3.94
CA ASP A 118 17.45 -9.24 -3.17
C ASP A 118 16.57 -10.45 -2.86
N LYS A 119 15.29 -10.18 -2.61
CA LYS A 119 14.26 -11.18 -2.33
C LYS A 119 12.91 -10.59 -2.68
N LEU A 120 12.04 -11.40 -3.30
CA LEU A 120 10.66 -11.03 -3.60
C LEU A 120 9.74 -12.20 -3.28
N ASN A 121 8.70 -11.91 -2.50
CA ASN A 121 7.69 -12.87 -2.07
C ASN A 121 6.29 -12.31 -2.34
N ILE A 122 5.36 -13.21 -2.63
CA ILE A 122 3.94 -12.88 -2.78
C ILE A 122 3.18 -13.35 -1.55
N SER A 123 2.31 -12.51 -1.02
CA SER A 123 1.41 -12.86 0.07
C SER A 123 -0.04 -12.50 -0.29
N ASN A 124 -0.98 -13.20 0.36
CA ASN A 124 -2.41 -12.95 0.24
C ASN A 124 -2.94 -12.94 -1.21
N PRO A 125 -2.63 -13.96 -2.05
CA PRO A 125 -3.20 -14.03 -3.37
C PRO A 125 -4.71 -14.28 -3.29
N ILE A 126 -5.48 -13.44 -3.96
CA ILE A 126 -6.93 -13.52 -4.09
C ILE A 126 -7.24 -13.60 -5.57
N SER A 127 -8.19 -14.46 -5.93
CA SER A 127 -8.76 -14.53 -7.27
C SER A 127 -10.27 -14.60 -7.15
N SER A 128 -10.96 -13.79 -7.94
CA SER A 128 -12.42 -13.76 -7.99
C SER A 128 -12.90 -13.60 -9.42
N GLU A 129 -14.13 -13.97 -9.69
CA GLU A 129 -14.75 -13.65 -10.98
C GLU A 129 -14.89 -12.13 -11.13
N TYR A 130 -14.68 -11.62 -12.35
CA TYR A 130 -14.82 -10.19 -12.67
C TYR A 130 -15.89 -9.97 -13.73
N ASP A 131 -15.76 -10.61 -14.89
CA ASP A 131 -16.75 -10.59 -15.96
C ASP A 131 -16.89 -11.99 -16.60
N LYS A 132 -17.60 -12.08 -17.74
CA LYS A 132 -17.81 -13.35 -18.45
C LYS A 132 -16.50 -13.99 -18.94
N ASN A 133 -15.48 -13.19 -19.23
CA ASN A 133 -14.24 -13.60 -19.92
C ASN A 133 -12.99 -13.51 -19.02
N HIS A 134 -13.04 -12.75 -17.92
CA HIS A 134 -11.91 -12.44 -17.07
C HIS A 134 -12.19 -12.73 -15.59
N ASN A 135 -11.15 -13.20 -14.91
CA ASN A 135 -11.02 -13.22 -13.47
C ASN A 135 -10.18 -12.01 -13.01
N MET A 136 -10.49 -11.48 -11.83
CA MET A 136 -9.63 -10.51 -11.15
C MET A 136 -8.64 -11.25 -10.27
N VAL A 137 -7.39 -10.81 -10.28
CA VAL A 137 -6.35 -11.25 -9.36
C VAL A 137 -5.84 -10.07 -8.55
N SER A 138 -5.56 -10.31 -7.28
CA SER A 138 -4.94 -9.34 -6.39
C SER A 138 -3.98 -10.04 -5.44
N PHE A 139 -2.83 -9.42 -5.17
CA PHE A 139 -1.86 -9.94 -4.22
C PHE A 139 -0.95 -8.83 -3.69
N THR A 140 -0.31 -9.12 -2.56
CA THR A 140 0.71 -8.25 -1.96
C THR A 140 2.09 -8.73 -2.34
N ILE A 141 2.92 -7.81 -2.82
CA ILE A 141 4.34 -8.01 -3.11
C ILE A 141 5.13 -7.51 -1.91
N ASN A 142 5.95 -8.38 -1.31
CA ASN A 142 6.93 -8.00 -0.29
C ASN A 142 8.32 -8.26 -0.86
N ALA A 143 9.16 -7.24 -0.90
CA ALA A 143 10.50 -7.35 -1.47
C ALA A 143 11.54 -6.57 -0.69
N LYS A 144 12.80 -7.01 -0.76
CA LYS A 144 13.93 -6.31 -0.15
C LYS A 144 14.79 -5.68 -1.25
N ASN A 145 15.13 -4.41 -1.08
CA ASN A 145 16.00 -3.64 -1.99
C ASN A 145 15.53 -3.76 -3.45
N ALA A 146 14.24 -3.51 -3.66
CA ALA A 146 13.58 -3.76 -4.91
C ALA A 146 13.07 -2.48 -5.58
N ASN A 147 13.18 -2.41 -6.90
CA ASN A 147 12.59 -1.37 -7.74
C ASN A 147 11.09 -1.63 -7.98
N LEU A 148 10.31 -1.76 -6.91
CA LEU A 148 8.89 -2.18 -6.99
C LEU A 148 8.03 -1.31 -7.92
N LYS A 149 8.36 -0.03 -8.07
CA LYS A 149 7.63 0.90 -8.96
C LYS A 149 7.60 0.44 -10.42
N ASP A 150 8.57 -0.37 -10.83
CA ASP A 150 8.68 -0.87 -12.20
C ASP A 150 7.88 -2.17 -12.41
N PHE A 151 7.25 -2.73 -11.36
CA PHE A 151 6.53 -3.99 -11.45
C PHE A 151 5.35 -3.92 -12.42
N THR A 152 5.34 -4.82 -13.39
CA THR A 152 4.24 -5.00 -14.35
C THR A 152 4.16 -6.47 -14.76
N LEU A 153 2.94 -6.97 -14.98
CA LEU A 153 2.73 -8.29 -15.59
C LEU A 153 2.11 -8.18 -16.99
N HIS A 154 1.92 -6.94 -17.47
CA HIS A 154 1.23 -6.63 -18.72
C HIS A 154 -0.15 -7.30 -18.81
N LEU A 155 -0.85 -7.34 -17.68
CA LEU A 155 -2.24 -7.82 -17.63
C LEU A 155 -3.20 -6.71 -18.04
N LYS A 156 -4.43 -7.10 -18.40
CA LYS A 156 -5.48 -6.14 -18.71
C LYS A 156 -5.89 -5.40 -17.43
N ASP A 157 -6.07 -4.09 -17.52
CA ASP A 157 -6.49 -3.22 -16.41
C ASP A 157 -5.67 -3.49 -15.13
N GLU A 158 -4.34 -3.50 -15.24
CA GLU A 158 -3.47 -3.68 -14.09
C GLU A 158 -3.18 -2.37 -13.33
N ASN A 159 -2.87 -2.50 -12.05
CA ASN A 159 -2.43 -1.37 -11.24
C ASN A 159 -1.55 -1.86 -10.09
N LEU A 160 -0.62 -0.99 -9.70
CA LEU A 160 0.28 -1.18 -8.59
C LEU A 160 0.15 -0.01 -7.62
N THR A 161 -0.17 -0.31 -6.36
CA THR A 161 -0.15 0.69 -5.28
C THR A 161 1.02 0.40 -4.34
N LEU A 162 1.97 1.33 -4.26
CA LEU A 162 3.09 1.23 -3.32
C LEU A 162 2.59 1.52 -1.90
N VAL A 163 2.81 0.57 -0.98
CA VAL A 163 2.50 0.72 0.46
C VAL A 163 3.71 1.23 1.22
N SER A 164 4.90 0.74 0.86
CA SER A 164 6.20 1.21 1.35
C SER A 164 7.30 0.85 0.34
N ALA A 165 8.55 1.28 0.57
CA ALA A 165 9.67 0.93 -0.30
C ALA A 165 9.87 -0.59 -0.51
N ASN A 166 9.39 -1.41 0.43
CA ASN A 166 9.54 -2.86 0.42
C ASN A 166 8.21 -3.61 0.23
N LYS A 167 7.09 -2.89 0.01
CA LYS A 167 5.76 -3.49 -0.04
C LYS A 167 4.85 -2.78 -1.04
N ALA A 168 4.18 -3.55 -1.89
CA ALA A 168 3.19 -3.04 -2.83
C ALA A 168 1.97 -3.98 -2.92
N THR A 169 0.82 -3.44 -3.29
CA THR A 169 -0.38 -4.19 -3.63
C THR A 169 -0.57 -4.12 -5.14
N TYR A 170 -0.76 -5.27 -5.77
CA TYR A 170 -1.00 -5.38 -7.21
C TYR A 170 -2.39 -5.92 -7.49
N PHE A 171 -3.03 -5.41 -8.54
CA PHE A 171 -4.22 -6.02 -9.13
C PHE A 171 -4.11 -6.08 -10.65
N GLY A 172 -4.82 -7.03 -11.27
CA GLY A 172 -4.97 -7.12 -12.72
C GLY A 172 -6.05 -8.12 -13.14
N LEU A 173 -6.44 -8.07 -14.41
CA LEU A 173 -7.42 -8.98 -15.01
C LEU A 173 -6.74 -10.04 -15.85
N VAL A 174 -7.20 -11.28 -15.69
CA VAL A 174 -6.65 -12.47 -16.37
C VAL A 174 -7.78 -13.26 -17.02
N GLY A 175 -7.56 -13.82 -18.21
CA GLY A 175 -8.56 -14.66 -18.89
C GLY A 175 -8.95 -15.88 -18.06
N LYS A 176 -10.23 -16.30 -18.13
CA LYS A 176 -10.76 -17.46 -17.39
C LYS A 176 -10.09 -18.79 -17.76
N ASP A 177 -9.45 -18.86 -18.92
CA ASP A 177 -8.66 -20.00 -19.40
C ASP A 177 -7.38 -20.23 -18.56
N LYS A 178 -6.85 -19.19 -17.91
CA LYS A 178 -5.60 -19.29 -17.15
C LYS A 178 -5.84 -19.81 -15.74
N LYS A 179 -5.16 -20.91 -15.40
CA LYS A 179 -5.16 -21.51 -14.05
C LYS A 179 -4.09 -20.96 -13.11
N LYS A 180 -3.08 -20.27 -13.64
CA LYS A 180 -1.96 -19.72 -12.86
C LYS A 180 -1.33 -18.51 -13.56
N ILE A 181 -0.76 -17.63 -12.75
CA ILE A 181 0.09 -16.53 -13.19
C ILE A 181 1.54 -16.94 -12.92
N ILE A 182 2.37 -16.90 -13.95
CA ILE A 182 3.81 -17.18 -13.85
C ILE A 182 4.57 -15.97 -14.34
N PHE A 183 5.47 -15.48 -13.51
CA PHE A 183 6.39 -14.40 -13.86
C PHE A 183 7.75 -14.61 -13.20
N TYR A 184 8.73 -13.86 -13.67
CA TYR A 184 10.10 -13.88 -13.17
C TYR A 184 10.47 -12.51 -12.63
N TYR A 185 11.19 -12.49 -11.51
CA TYR A 185 11.94 -11.32 -11.07
C TYR A 185 13.43 -11.67 -11.11
N PHE A 186 14.30 -10.67 -11.20
CA PHE A 186 15.74 -10.90 -11.18
C PHE A 186 16.26 -10.78 -9.75
N ASN A 187 16.90 -11.84 -9.24
CA ASN A 187 17.47 -11.85 -7.91
C ASN A 187 18.89 -11.30 -7.93
N THR A 188 19.13 -10.16 -7.27
CA THR A 188 20.41 -9.45 -7.25
C THR A 188 21.47 -10.04 -6.30
N GLN A 189 21.11 -11.06 -5.51
CA GLN A 189 22.04 -11.80 -4.66
C GLN A 189 22.54 -13.06 -5.37
N ASN A 190 21.69 -13.68 -6.18
CA ASN A 190 21.97 -14.94 -6.86
C ASN A 190 22.25 -14.77 -8.37
N ASP A 191 22.21 -13.55 -8.88
CA ASP A 191 22.39 -13.19 -10.29
C ASP A 191 21.56 -14.03 -11.27
N ASN A 192 20.31 -14.31 -10.90
CA ASN A 192 19.45 -15.19 -11.68
C ASN A 192 17.97 -14.81 -11.60
N PHE A 193 17.24 -15.12 -12.67
CA PHE A 193 15.79 -15.01 -12.71
C PHE A 193 15.13 -16.07 -11.83
N GLN A 194 14.33 -15.60 -10.88
CA GLN A 194 13.58 -16.44 -9.96
C GLN A 194 12.12 -16.47 -10.39
N LYS A 195 11.58 -17.68 -10.53
CA LYS A 195 10.20 -17.93 -10.95
C LYS A 195 9.25 -17.79 -9.78
N ILE A 196 8.15 -17.07 -9.99
CA ILE A 196 7.01 -17.03 -9.10
C ILE A 196 5.79 -17.56 -9.83
N SER A 197 5.03 -18.43 -9.15
CA SER A 197 3.80 -19.03 -9.67
C SER A 197 2.68 -18.82 -8.67
N ILE A 198 1.63 -18.12 -9.08
CA ILE A 198 0.44 -17.86 -8.27
C ILE A 198 -0.72 -18.67 -8.88
N PRO A 199 -1.31 -19.64 -8.16
CA PRO A 199 -2.50 -20.33 -8.63
C PRO A 199 -3.70 -19.38 -8.64
N ILE A 200 -4.49 -19.43 -9.71
CA ILE A 200 -5.76 -18.71 -9.82
C ILE A 200 -6.84 -19.67 -9.30
N ASN A 201 -7.03 -19.65 -7.99
CA ASN A 201 -8.09 -20.42 -7.35
C ASN A 201 -9.26 -19.48 -7.12
N ILE A 202 -10.28 -19.58 -7.96
CA ILE A 202 -11.55 -18.91 -7.73
C ILE A 202 -12.18 -19.57 -6.52
N LYS A 203 -11.86 -19.01 -5.35
CA LYS A 203 -12.61 -19.32 -4.15
C LYS A 203 -13.95 -18.64 -4.37
N GLU A 204 -15.03 -19.41 -4.40
CA GLU A 204 -16.30 -18.87 -3.96
C GLU A 204 -16.02 -18.25 -2.60
N GLN A 205 -16.01 -16.92 -2.54
CA GLN A 205 -15.98 -16.22 -1.28
C GLN A 205 -17.34 -16.43 -0.64
N THR A 206 -17.61 -17.64 -0.15
CA THR A 206 -18.28 -17.77 1.12
C THR A 206 -17.29 -17.17 2.10
N ILE A 207 -17.56 -15.93 2.48
CA ILE A 207 -16.92 -15.26 3.60
C ILE A 207 -17.18 -16.14 4.84
N SER A 208 -16.34 -17.16 5.07
CA SER A 208 -16.51 -18.14 6.14
C SER A 208 -16.06 -17.64 7.52
N THR A 209 -15.87 -16.34 7.68
CA THR A 209 -15.88 -15.69 9.00
C THR A 209 -17.16 -14.91 9.25
N GLN A 210 -18.09 -14.90 8.28
CA GLN A 210 -19.47 -14.48 8.45
C GLN A 210 -20.40 -15.54 7.83
N THR A 211 -20.30 -16.78 8.31
CA THR A 211 -21.50 -17.62 8.38
C THR A 211 -22.57 -16.82 9.10
N ASP A 212 -23.68 -16.56 8.42
CA ASP A 212 -24.94 -16.05 8.97
C ASP A 212 -24.85 -14.80 9.85
N LEU A 213 -24.05 -13.81 9.46
CA LEU A 213 -24.32 -12.42 9.84
C LEU A 213 -25.22 -11.73 8.81
N ASN A 214 -26.15 -12.48 8.21
CA ASN A 214 -27.49 -11.94 8.16
C ASN A 214 -28.17 -12.53 9.40
N PRO A 215 -28.08 -11.89 10.58
CA PRO A 215 -29.29 -11.94 11.33
C PRO A 215 -30.29 -11.30 10.34
N GLU A 216 -31.29 -12.08 9.91
CA GLU A 216 -32.61 -11.52 10.02
C GLU A 216 -32.77 -11.18 11.51
N GLU A 217 -32.10 -10.10 11.93
CA GLU A 217 -32.40 -9.42 13.15
C GLU A 217 -33.81 -8.98 12.81
N ASN A 218 -34.78 -9.77 13.29
CA ASN A 218 -36.16 -9.34 13.29
C ASN A 218 -36.11 -8.00 13.99
N THR A 219 -36.11 -6.93 13.19
CA THR A 219 -35.89 -5.57 13.69
C THR A 219 -36.94 -5.29 14.75
N ILE A 220 -38.12 -5.88 14.59
CA ILE A 220 -39.26 -5.94 15.51
C ILE A 220 -38.94 -6.60 16.88
N PHE A 221 -38.12 -7.65 16.98
CA PHE A 221 -37.90 -8.43 18.21
C PHE A 221 -36.57 -8.14 18.92
N THR A 222 -36.10 -6.89 18.87
CA THR A 222 -34.98 -6.44 19.72
C THR A 222 -35.47 -6.20 21.16
N PRO A 223 -34.62 -6.31 22.20
CA PRO A 223 -35.02 -6.08 23.60
C PRO A 223 -35.73 -4.73 23.84
N VAL A 224 -35.29 -3.69 23.12
CA VAL A 224 -35.90 -2.35 23.17
C VAL A 224 -37.30 -2.36 22.54
N ASN A 225 -37.47 -3.00 21.38
CA ASN A 225 -38.77 -3.08 20.72
C ASN A 225 -39.76 -4.00 21.46
N ILE A 226 -39.27 -5.05 22.12
CA ILE A 226 -40.07 -5.89 23.02
C ILE A 226 -40.60 -5.08 24.21
N LEU A 227 -39.76 -4.21 24.80
CA LEU A 227 -40.17 -3.30 25.87
C LEU A 227 -41.27 -2.34 25.38
N ILE A 228 -41.07 -1.73 24.20
CA ILE A 228 -42.08 -0.83 23.58
C ILE A 228 -43.39 -1.58 23.30
N LEU A 229 -43.32 -2.80 22.75
CA LEU A 229 -44.50 -3.65 22.49
C LEU A 229 -45.23 -4.01 23.78
N SER A 230 -44.50 -4.35 24.85
CA SER A 230 -45.08 -4.62 26.17
C SER A 230 -45.79 -3.38 26.74
N PHE A 231 -45.23 -2.19 26.51
CA PHE A 231 -45.84 -0.94 26.94
C PHE A 231 -47.10 -0.59 26.13
N ILE A 232 -47.07 -0.83 24.81
CA ILE A 232 -48.26 -0.71 23.95
C ILE A 232 -49.36 -1.66 24.43
N ALA A 233 -49.04 -2.92 24.70
CA ALA A 233 -49.99 -3.91 25.20
C ALA A 233 -50.61 -3.49 26.55
N PHE A 234 -49.79 -3.00 27.48
CA PHE A 234 -50.27 -2.46 28.76
C PHE A 234 -51.24 -1.28 28.57
N LEU A 235 -50.93 -0.34 27.69
CA LEU A 235 -51.80 0.80 27.41
C LEU A 235 -53.12 0.39 26.74
N ILE A 236 -53.10 -0.65 25.90
CA ILE A 236 -54.33 -1.24 25.33
C ILE A 236 -55.20 -1.85 26.43
N ILE A 237 -54.60 -2.55 27.42
CA ILE A 237 -55.35 -3.09 28.57
C ILE A 237 -55.98 -1.96 29.40
N VAL A 238 -55.25 -0.88 29.67
CA VAL A 238 -55.78 0.31 30.35
C VAL A 238 -56.97 0.90 29.58
N PHE A 239 -56.87 0.99 28.25
CA PHE A 239 -57.98 1.41 27.41
C PHE A 239 -59.19 0.46 27.53
N LEU A 240 -59.00 -0.86 27.52
CA LEU A 240 -60.10 -1.83 27.63
C LEU A 240 -60.87 -1.72 28.97
N VAL A 241 -60.19 -1.37 30.06
CA VAL A 241 -60.80 -1.20 31.40
C VAL A 241 -61.58 0.12 31.50
N TYR A 242 -61.01 1.23 31.05
CA TYR A 242 -61.60 2.55 31.26
C TYR A 242 -62.43 3.07 30.07
N GLN A 243 -62.29 2.45 28.90
CA GLN A 243 -63.06 2.69 27.67
C GLN A 243 -63.14 4.16 27.19
N LYS A 244 -62.17 5.00 27.57
CA LYS A 244 -62.10 6.40 27.13
C LYS A 244 -61.27 6.52 25.86
N ILE A 245 -61.84 7.09 24.79
CA ILE A 245 -61.21 7.18 23.46
C ILE A 245 -59.83 7.87 23.46
N TRP A 246 -59.62 8.88 24.30
CA TRP A 246 -58.33 9.60 24.39
C TRP A 246 -57.15 8.69 24.83
N LEU A 247 -57.42 7.56 25.49
CA LEU A 247 -56.40 6.58 25.91
C LEU A 247 -55.79 5.80 24.74
N LEU A 248 -56.37 5.90 23.53
CA LEU A 248 -55.80 5.30 22.31
C LEU A 248 -54.69 6.15 21.68
N ILE A 249 -54.58 7.44 22.02
CA ILE A 249 -53.59 8.33 21.40
C ILE A 249 -52.15 7.85 21.67
N PRO A 250 -51.76 7.52 22.92
CA PRO A 250 -50.40 7.06 23.21
C PRO A 250 -49.99 5.74 22.51
N PRO A 251 -50.77 4.64 22.51
CA PRO A 251 -50.39 3.41 21.83
C PRO A 251 -50.31 3.58 20.30
N ILE A 252 -51.13 4.44 19.69
CA ILE A 252 -51.04 4.75 18.26
C ILE A 252 -49.72 5.46 17.95
N LEU A 253 -49.35 6.47 18.74
CA LEU A 253 -48.09 7.22 18.55
C LEU A 253 -46.86 6.31 18.71
N LEU A 254 -46.86 5.44 19.71
CA LEU A 254 -45.79 4.46 19.94
C LEU A 254 -45.71 3.43 18.80
N SER A 255 -46.85 3.00 18.26
CA SER A 255 -46.89 2.11 17.11
C SER A 255 -46.27 2.77 15.86
N ALA A 256 -46.60 4.05 15.62
CA ALA A 256 -46.01 4.82 14.51
C ALA A 256 -44.50 5.01 14.68
N LEU A 257 -44.03 5.27 15.90
CA LEU A 257 -42.61 5.37 16.22
C LEU A 257 -41.88 4.04 15.97
N LEU A 258 -42.47 2.92 16.38
CA LEU A 258 -41.91 1.59 16.18
C LEU A 258 -41.80 1.26 14.70
N ILE A 259 -42.80 1.61 13.88
CA ILE A 259 -42.73 1.45 12.42
C ILE A 259 -41.58 2.31 11.86
N TYR A 260 -41.49 3.58 12.24
CA TYR A 260 -40.44 4.49 11.76
C TYR A 260 -39.03 3.97 12.05
N MET A 261 -38.79 3.41 13.23
CA MET A 261 -37.48 2.90 13.62
C MET A 261 -37.05 1.63 12.86
N ASN A 262 -38.02 0.86 12.35
CA ASN A 262 -37.79 -0.44 11.72
C ASN A 262 -37.90 -0.43 10.19
N LEU A 263 -38.17 0.72 9.57
CA LEU A 263 -38.21 0.87 8.11
C LEU A 263 -36.81 0.68 7.49
N PRO A 264 -36.69 -0.01 6.34
CA PRO A 264 -35.44 -0.14 5.62
C PRO A 264 -34.92 1.24 5.19
N LYS A 265 -33.62 1.49 5.39
CA LYS A 265 -32.99 2.82 5.22
C LYS A 265 -32.67 3.19 3.76
N GLY A 266 -33.27 2.46 2.81
CA GLY A 266 -33.20 2.72 1.38
C GLY A 266 -32.21 1.83 0.60
N GLU A 267 -32.33 1.89 -0.71
CA GLU A 267 -31.44 1.26 -1.69
C GLU A 267 -30.60 2.34 -2.37
N ALA A 268 -29.39 2.00 -2.84
CA ALA A 268 -28.54 2.91 -3.61
C ALA A 268 -27.79 2.18 -4.71
N PHE A 269 -27.19 2.96 -5.61
CA PHE A 269 -26.37 2.43 -6.70
C PHE A 269 -24.90 2.80 -6.49
N LEU A 270 -24.02 1.83 -6.68
CA LEU A 270 -22.58 2.06 -6.61
C LEU A 270 -22.03 2.49 -7.97
N ALA A 271 -21.08 3.43 -7.93
CA ALA A 271 -20.29 3.79 -9.10
C ALA A 271 -19.41 2.61 -9.59
N ARG A 272 -18.92 2.70 -10.83
CA ARG A 272 -18.02 1.67 -11.37
C ARG A 272 -16.69 1.70 -10.62
N GLY A 273 -16.22 0.53 -10.20
CA GLY A 273 -14.92 0.41 -9.55
C GLY A 273 -14.92 0.77 -8.07
N THR A 274 -16.10 0.97 -7.47
CA THR A 274 -16.25 1.24 -6.04
C THR A 274 -15.68 0.10 -5.22
N LYS A 275 -14.73 0.42 -4.34
CA LYS A 275 -14.09 -0.54 -3.44
C LYS A 275 -14.97 -0.76 -2.21
N ILE A 276 -15.26 -2.02 -1.89
CA ILE A 276 -16.00 -2.41 -0.70
C ILE A 276 -15.02 -3.01 0.30
N TYR A 277 -14.98 -2.40 1.48
CA TYR A 277 -14.04 -2.67 2.56
C TYR A 277 -14.68 -3.53 3.65
N ILE A 278 -13.88 -4.38 4.32
CA ILE A 278 -14.36 -5.19 5.46
C ILE A 278 -14.66 -4.29 6.67
N LEU A 279 -13.87 -3.23 6.86
CA LEU A 279 -13.97 -2.27 7.96
C LEU A 279 -14.01 -0.84 7.40
N PRO A 280 -14.64 0.13 8.11
CA PRO A 280 -14.74 1.53 7.67
C PRO A 280 -13.44 2.30 7.94
N THR A 281 -12.31 1.82 7.41
CA THR A 281 -10.99 2.44 7.59
C THR A 281 -10.21 2.47 6.27
N ILE A 282 -9.35 3.48 6.10
CA ILE A 282 -8.57 3.71 4.86
C ILE A 282 -7.66 2.52 4.54
N ASN A 283 -7.15 1.83 5.55
CA ASN A 283 -6.23 0.70 5.41
C ASN A 283 -6.95 -0.66 5.44
N SER A 284 -8.27 -0.68 5.34
CA SER A 284 -9.03 -1.94 5.36
C SER A 284 -8.84 -2.72 4.07
N THR A 285 -8.91 -4.05 4.17
CA THR A 285 -8.87 -4.95 3.02
C THR A 285 -10.11 -4.75 2.17
N VAL A 286 -9.90 -4.49 0.88
CA VAL A 286 -10.96 -4.50 -0.14
C VAL A 286 -11.31 -5.95 -0.43
N PHE A 287 -12.54 -6.36 -0.17
CA PHE A 287 -12.98 -7.73 -0.44
C PHE A 287 -13.81 -7.86 -1.71
N TYR A 288 -14.38 -6.74 -2.19
CA TYR A 288 -15.19 -6.70 -3.41
C TYR A 288 -15.05 -5.35 -4.10
N ILE A 289 -15.14 -5.33 -5.42
CA ILE A 289 -15.16 -4.11 -6.23
C ILE A 289 -16.41 -4.15 -7.09
N ALA A 290 -17.24 -3.12 -6.97
CA ALA A 290 -18.54 -3.09 -7.62
C ALA A 290 -18.42 -2.81 -9.13
N PRO A 291 -19.07 -3.62 -9.99
CA PRO A 291 -19.30 -3.23 -11.37
C PRO A 291 -20.24 -2.02 -11.44
N ILE A 292 -20.35 -1.42 -12.63
CA ILE A 292 -21.18 -0.23 -12.82
C ILE A 292 -22.66 -0.53 -12.53
N GLY A 293 -23.33 0.36 -11.79
CA GLY A 293 -24.77 0.27 -11.54
C GLY A 293 -25.14 -0.85 -10.57
N THR A 294 -24.22 -1.24 -9.68
CA THR A 294 -24.49 -2.29 -8.70
C THR A 294 -25.47 -1.78 -7.65
N LYS A 295 -26.64 -2.42 -7.59
CA LYS A 295 -27.69 -2.13 -6.60
C LYS A 295 -27.28 -2.69 -5.24
N VAL A 296 -27.37 -1.86 -4.20
CA VAL A 296 -27.05 -2.25 -2.83
C VAL A 296 -28.09 -1.73 -1.84
N GLU A 297 -28.30 -2.45 -0.75
CA GLU A 297 -29.18 -2.03 0.35
C GLU A 297 -28.36 -1.29 1.41
N ILE A 298 -28.82 -0.13 1.87
CA ILE A 298 -28.13 0.66 2.89
C ILE A 298 -28.53 0.16 4.28
N LEU A 299 -27.56 -0.37 5.03
CA LEU A 299 -27.78 -0.83 6.40
C LEU A 299 -27.52 0.28 7.42
N LYS A 300 -26.44 1.05 7.24
CA LYS A 300 -26.02 2.10 8.19
C LYS A 300 -25.14 3.14 7.50
N LYS A 301 -25.27 4.41 7.89
CA LYS A 301 -24.35 5.48 7.48
C LYS A 301 -23.49 5.90 8.67
N GLU A 302 -22.17 5.99 8.51
CA GLU A 302 -21.21 6.44 9.52
C GLU A 302 -20.17 7.38 8.92
N LYS A 303 -20.22 8.68 9.27
CA LYS A 303 -19.25 9.72 8.87
C LYS A 303 -18.86 9.70 7.38
N HIS A 304 -17.83 8.94 7.00
CA HIS A 304 -17.28 8.84 5.65
C HIS A 304 -17.60 7.52 4.93
N TYR A 305 -18.19 6.56 5.63
CA TYR A 305 -18.51 5.24 5.11
C TYR A 305 -19.98 4.89 5.31
N THR A 306 -20.53 4.13 4.38
CA THR A 306 -21.86 3.56 4.44
C THR A 306 -21.74 2.05 4.40
N LYS A 307 -22.35 1.40 5.39
CA LYS A 307 -22.50 -0.04 5.46
C LYS A 307 -23.59 -0.46 4.47
N VAL A 308 -23.23 -1.29 3.52
CA VAL A 308 -24.10 -1.76 2.44
C VAL A 308 -24.19 -3.28 2.44
N LYS A 309 -25.33 -3.80 1.99
CA LYS A 309 -25.55 -5.22 1.70
C LYS A 309 -25.61 -5.43 0.19
N ILE A 310 -24.83 -6.39 -0.30
CA ILE A 310 -24.69 -6.73 -1.71
C ILE A 310 -24.61 -8.25 -1.87
N ASN A 311 -25.56 -8.87 -2.58
CA ASN A 311 -25.60 -10.32 -2.83
C ASN A 311 -25.30 -11.16 -1.56
N ASN A 312 -26.03 -10.89 -0.46
CA ASN A 312 -25.83 -11.50 0.86
C ASN A 312 -24.50 -11.22 1.58
N LYS A 313 -23.67 -10.30 1.07
CA LYS A 313 -22.43 -9.87 1.72
C LYS A 313 -22.60 -8.48 2.31
N ILE A 314 -21.99 -8.24 3.46
CA ILE A 314 -22.00 -6.94 4.15
C ILE A 314 -20.62 -6.32 4.04
N GLY A 315 -20.57 -5.03 3.70
CA GLY A 315 -19.32 -4.28 3.63
C GLY A 315 -19.50 -2.79 3.79
N TRP A 316 -18.39 -2.07 3.81
CA TRP A 316 -18.37 -0.62 3.92
C TRP A 316 -17.91 -0.01 2.61
N VAL A 317 -18.62 1.02 2.17
CA VAL A 317 -18.33 1.80 0.96
C VAL A 317 -18.11 3.24 1.36
N LYS A 318 -17.23 3.97 0.69
CA LYS A 318 -17.10 5.41 0.96
C LYS A 318 -18.33 6.15 0.46
N ASN A 319 -18.76 7.15 1.21
CA ASN A 319 -19.99 7.88 0.88
C ASN A 319 -19.92 8.57 -0.50
N GLU A 320 -18.71 8.96 -0.95
CA GLU A 320 -18.46 9.56 -2.27
C GLU A 320 -18.72 8.61 -3.44
N ASP A 321 -18.72 7.31 -3.19
CA ASP A 321 -18.88 6.27 -4.22
C ASP A 321 -20.33 5.79 -4.39
N ILE A 322 -21.27 6.38 -3.64
CA ILE A 322 -22.70 6.04 -3.63
C ILE A 322 -23.49 7.11 -4.39
N LYS A 323 -24.36 6.65 -5.31
CA LYS A 323 -25.27 7.48 -6.09
C LYS A 323 -26.73 7.28 -5.70
#